data_AF-A0A3D4PT42-F1
#
_entry.id   AF-A0A3D4PT42-F1
#
_cell.length_a   1.000
_cell.length_b   1.000
_cell.length_c   1.000
_cell.angle_alpha   90.00
_cell.angle_beta   90.00
_cell.angle_gamma   90.00
#
_symmetry.space_group_name_H-M   'P 1'
#
loop_
_entity.id
_entity.type
_entity.pdbx_description
1 polymer ?
#
loop_
_entity_poly.entity_id
_entity_poly.type
_entity_poly.pdbx_seq_one_letter_code
_entity_poly.pdbx_strand_id
1 'polypeptide(L)'
;RGRSSDPVPWASLVLLAGGVGAVGIASVVPGRTGMVVAIAIGVVLCAWFLRHERRSGNGILPRVTFAAGSSLGWVYLTVAVLAFAIGTEAFIPLFGQEIGGLIPFVAGLLGAALSLGWSLTQFLTANATGIRSRRALIAFGPLVVALGLAAYGLLQREGPSTLVIALWFVTLFLAGAGIGFGFPHLTVAALSSTTDEEEGAKAAAAVNTVFIIASAFSAALAGVLVNISAPDYVGSAHLLLFVFAGITALGTFIARGASLGIGKWSSTDVSDTSDV
;
A
#
# COMPACT_ATOMS: atom_id res chain seq x y z
N ARG A 1 -19.20 29.53 -0.98
CA ARG A 1 -18.05 28.91 -0.26
C ARG A 1 -18.53 28.55 1.15
N GLY A 2 -19.24 27.43 1.29
CA GLY A 2 -19.60 26.91 2.61
C GLY A 2 -18.37 26.20 3.18
N ARG A 3 -17.88 26.64 4.35
CA ARG A 3 -16.96 25.81 5.14
C ARG A 3 -17.81 24.66 5.67
N SER A 4 -17.65 23.45 5.14
CA SER A 4 -18.11 22.26 5.84
C SER A 4 -17.27 22.16 7.12
N SER A 5 -17.87 22.54 8.23
CA SER A 5 -17.32 22.33 9.57
C SER A 5 -17.61 20.88 9.97
N ASP A 6 -17.07 19.93 9.19
CA ASP A 6 -17.10 18.54 9.60
C ASP A 6 -16.12 18.38 10.76
N PRO A 7 -16.58 17.91 11.93
CA PRO A 7 -15.73 17.80 13.10
C PRO A 7 -14.60 16.80 12.84
N VAL A 8 -13.38 17.19 13.20
CA VAL A 8 -12.17 16.37 13.04
C VAL A 8 -12.35 15.03 13.75
N PRO A 9 -12.07 13.88 13.10
CA PRO A 9 -12.26 12.55 13.68
C PRO A 9 -11.15 12.19 14.67
N TRP A 10 -11.09 12.89 15.79
CA TRP A 10 -10.04 12.75 16.81
C TRP A 10 -9.89 11.32 17.34
N ALA A 11 -11.00 10.62 17.57
CA ALA A 11 -10.97 9.24 18.06
C ALA A 11 -10.26 8.31 17.07
N SER A 12 -10.58 8.42 15.78
CA SER A 12 -9.93 7.66 14.70
C SER A 12 -8.44 7.97 14.62
N LEU A 13 -8.06 9.26 14.70
CA LEU A 13 -6.66 9.67 14.67
C LEU A 13 -5.86 9.14 15.87
N VAL A 14 -6.42 9.18 17.08
CA VAL A 14 -5.75 8.67 18.29
C VAL A 14 -5.58 7.16 18.24
N LEU A 15 -6.61 6.42 17.82
CA LEU A 15 -6.51 4.96 17.66
C LEU A 15 -5.46 4.58 16.63
N LEU A 16 -5.43 5.31 15.51
CA LEU A 16 -4.48 5.06 14.44
C LEU A 16 -3.04 5.38 14.87
N ALA A 17 -2.81 6.57 15.42
CA ALA A 17 -1.51 7.00 15.91
C ALA A 17 -1.00 6.08 17.03
N GLY A 18 -1.89 5.68 17.94
CA GLY A 18 -1.58 4.70 18.98
C GLY A 18 -1.21 3.34 18.40
N GLY A 19 -1.93 2.86 17.38
CA GLY A 19 -1.65 1.60 16.71
C GLY A 19 -0.30 1.59 16.00
N VAL A 20 -0.04 2.61 15.16
CA VAL A 20 1.26 2.78 14.48
C VAL A 20 2.38 2.93 15.52
N GLY A 21 2.17 3.73 16.56
CA GLY A 21 3.11 3.94 17.65
C GLY A 21 3.43 2.64 18.39
N ALA A 22 2.44 1.80 18.70
CA ALA A 22 2.65 0.51 19.34
C ALA A 22 3.48 -0.44 18.46
N VAL A 23 3.18 -0.55 17.17
CA VAL A 23 3.98 -1.36 16.23
C VAL A 23 5.38 -0.78 16.07
N GLY A 24 5.53 0.54 16.04
CA GLY A 24 6.83 1.22 15.99
C GLY A 24 7.66 0.95 17.25
N ILE A 25 7.06 1.00 18.44
CA ILE A 25 7.72 0.65 19.70
C ILE A 25 8.17 -0.82 19.68
N ALA A 26 7.37 -1.71 19.08
CA ALA A 26 7.73 -3.12 18.95
C ALA A 26 9.06 -3.35 18.21
N SER A 27 9.49 -2.43 17.33
CA SER A 27 10.76 -2.55 16.63
C SER A 27 11.98 -2.18 17.50
N VAL A 28 11.79 -1.54 18.66
CA VAL A 28 12.89 -1.06 19.51
C VAL A 28 12.90 -1.73 20.89
N VAL A 29 11.77 -2.31 21.33
CA VAL A 29 11.67 -2.94 22.66
C VAL A 29 12.57 -4.18 22.76
N PRO A 30 13.44 -4.26 23.79
CA PRO A 30 14.24 -5.45 24.05
C PRO A 30 13.37 -6.64 24.45
N GLY A 31 13.62 -7.80 23.83
CA GLY A 31 13.02 -9.08 24.20
C GLY A 31 11.74 -9.44 23.43
N ARG A 32 11.62 -10.73 23.07
CA ARG A 32 10.52 -11.26 22.24
C ARG A 32 9.14 -11.01 22.83
N THR A 33 9.01 -11.08 24.16
CA THR A 33 7.72 -10.89 24.84
C THR A 33 7.22 -9.45 24.70
N GLY A 34 8.10 -8.46 24.87
CA GLY A 34 7.74 -7.05 24.72
C GLY A 34 7.34 -6.70 23.29
N MET A 35 8.08 -7.23 22.30
CA MET A 35 7.74 -7.12 20.88
C MET A 35 6.36 -7.72 20.57
N VAL A 36 6.09 -8.96 21.00
CA VAL A 36 4.79 -9.64 20.76
C VAL A 36 3.63 -8.86 21.39
N VAL A 37 3.80 -8.36 22.63
CA VAL A 37 2.78 -7.56 23.32
C VAL A 37 2.52 -6.25 22.56
N ALA A 38 3.57 -5.54 22.14
CA ALA A 38 3.43 -4.29 21.40
C ALA A 38 2.74 -4.48 20.03
N ILE A 39 3.07 -5.56 19.30
CA ILE A 39 2.37 -5.96 18.08
C ILE A 39 0.90 -6.27 18.37
N ALA A 40 0.60 -7.05 19.42
CA ALA A 40 -0.76 -7.39 19.78
C ALA A 40 -1.60 -6.15 20.11
N ILE A 41 -1.03 -5.19 20.85
CA ILE A 41 -1.67 -3.89 21.11
C ILE A 41 -1.93 -3.15 19.80
N GLY A 42 -0.94 -3.08 18.90
CA GLY A 42 -1.10 -2.46 17.59
C GLY A 42 -2.25 -3.07 16.78
N VAL A 43 -2.33 -4.40 16.71
CA VAL A 43 -3.41 -5.13 16.01
C VAL A 43 -4.77 -4.84 16.65
N VAL A 44 -4.86 -4.83 17.98
CA VAL A 44 -6.10 -4.51 18.71
C VAL A 44 -6.55 -3.08 18.43
N LEU A 45 -5.64 -2.11 18.44
CA LEU A 45 -5.94 -0.71 18.14
C LEU A 45 -6.40 -0.52 16.68
N CYS A 46 -5.79 -1.23 15.73
CA CYS A 46 -6.24 -1.25 14.33
C CYS A 46 -7.64 -1.85 14.19
N ALA A 47 -7.90 -2.99 14.82
CA ALA A 47 -9.21 -3.63 14.79
C ALA A 47 -10.27 -2.72 15.42
N TRP A 48 -9.92 -2.01 16.49
CA TRP A 48 -10.81 -1.05 17.12
C TRP A 48 -11.04 0.20 16.24
N PHE A 49 -10.01 0.73 15.58
CA PHE A 49 -10.13 1.80 14.59
C PHE A 49 -11.13 1.41 13.49
N LEU A 50 -10.96 0.23 12.87
CA LEU A 50 -11.87 -0.24 11.82
C LEU A 50 -13.31 -0.41 12.35
N ARG A 51 -13.47 -0.91 13.57
CA ARG A 51 -14.79 -1.05 14.20
C ARG A 51 -15.44 0.30 14.53
N HIS A 52 -14.63 1.28 14.93
CA HIS A 52 -15.08 2.64 15.21
C HIS A 52 -15.52 3.33 13.91
N GLU A 53 -14.69 3.29 12.87
CA GLU A 53 -15.00 3.83 11.53
C GLU A 53 -16.27 3.23 10.91
N ARG A 54 -16.53 1.93 11.12
CA ARG A 54 -17.76 1.29 10.65
C ARG A 54 -19.03 1.79 11.36
N ARG A 55 -18.90 2.32 12.56
CA ARG A 55 -20.03 2.75 13.42
C ARG A 55 -20.15 4.26 13.49
N SER A 56 -19.06 4.99 13.25
CA SER A 56 -19.02 6.43 13.34
C SER A 56 -19.60 7.05 12.07
N GLY A 57 -20.35 8.13 12.25
CA GLY A 57 -20.95 8.85 11.14
C GLY A 57 -20.01 9.78 10.38
N ASN A 58 -18.90 10.17 11.04
CA ASN A 58 -17.93 11.17 10.60
C ASN A 58 -16.52 10.56 10.64
N GLY A 59 -16.36 9.36 10.07
CA GLY A 59 -15.08 8.66 10.00
C GLY A 59 -14.12 9.26 8.98
N ILE A 60 -12.85 8.85 9.05
CA ILE A 60 -11.82 9.16 8.04
C ILE A 60 -12.17 8.50 6.70
N LEU A 61 -12.81 7.34 6.72
CA LEU A 61 -13.26 6.60 5.55
C LEU A 61 -14.70 6.99 5.19
N PRO A 62 -15.00 7.22 3.89
CA PRO A 62 -16.35 7.48 3.42
C PRO A 62 -17.31 6.35 3.83
N ARG A 63 -18.55 6.67 4.18
CA ARG A 63 -19.54 5.65 4.60
C ARG A 63 -19.80 4.59 3.53
N VAL A 64 -19.73 4.99 2.24
CA VAL A 64 -19.88 4.10 1.07
C VAL A 64 -18.79 3.01 0.99
N THR A 65 -17.69 3.14 1.76
CA THR A 65 -16.69 2.08 1.95
C THR A 65 -17.29 0.80 2.53
N PHE A 66 -18.25 0.95 3.45
CA PHE A 66 -18.80 -0.15 4.23
C PHE A 66 -20.18 -0.62 3.72
N ALA A 67 -20.69 -0.02 2.64
CA ALA A 67 -21.95 -0.40 2.03
C ALA A 67 -21.84 -1.77 1.34
N ALA A 68 -22.85 -2.63 1.56
CA ALA A 68 -22.93 -3.93 0.90
C ALA A 68 -23.07 -3.75 -0.62
N GLY A 69 -22.16 -4.36 -1.40
CA GLY A 69 -22.16 -4.28 -2.86
C GLY A 69 -21.19 -3.25 -3.47
N SER A 70 -20.59 -2.36 -2.67
CA SER A 70 -19.60 -1.40 -3.14
C SER A 70 -18.23 -2.05 -3.41
N SER A 71 -17.64 -1.77 -4.58
CA SER A 71 -16.26 -2.18 -4.88
C SER A 71 -15.20 -1.31 -4.17
N LEU A 72 -15.61 -0.23 -3.52
CA LEU A 72 -14.71 0.76 -2.94
C LEU A 72 -13.86 0.20 -1.79
N GLY A 73 -14.41 -0.73 -0.99
CA GLY A 73 -13.63 -1.43 0.03
C GLY A 73 -12.44 -2.20 -0.55
N TRP A 74 -12.64 -2.83 -1.73
CA TRP A 74 -11.55 -3.51 -2.44
C TRP A 74 -10.52 -2.53 -3.02
N VAL A 75 -10.96 -1.35 -3.47
CA VAL A 75 -10.07 -0.28 -3.94
C VAL A 75 -9.14 0.14 -2.80
N TYR A 76 -9.69 0.49 -1.64
CA TYR A 76 -8.89 0.90 -0.48
C TYR A 76 -8.00 -0.22 0.05
N LEU A 77 -8.48 -1.46 0.06
CA LEU A 77 -7.64 -2.58 0.46
C LEU A 77 -6.49 -2.83 -0.53
N THR A 78 -6.72 -2.63 -1.83
CA THR A 78 -5.66 -2.70 -2.84
C THR A 78 -4.63 -1.59 -2.64
N VAL A 79 -5.07 -0.36 -2.39
CA VAL A 79 -4.21 0.78 -2.07
C VAL A 79 -3.37 0.48 -0.83
N ALA A 80 -4.00 -0.02 0.23
CA ALA A 80 -3.31 -0.39 1.46
C ALA A 80 -2.25 -1.47 1.19
N VAL A 81 -2.54 -2.48 0.38
CA VAL A 81 -1.55 -3.51 0.03
C VAL A 81 -0.38 -2.93 -0.79
N LEU A 82 -0.64 -2.06 -1.76
CA LEU A 82 0.44 -1.40 -2.53
C LEU A 82 1.34 -0.55 -1.62
N ALA A 83 0.78 0.10 -0.60
CA ALA A 83 1.54 0.86 0.39
C ALA A 83 2.52 -0.01 1.21
N PHE A 84 2.28 -1.33 1.31
CA PHE A 84 3.24 -2.19 2.01
C PHE A 84 4.61 -2.18 1.33
N ALA A 85 4.65 -2.23 0.00
CA ALA A 85 5.92 -2.18 -0.72
C ALA A 85 6.74 -0.92 -0.43
N ILE A 86 6.08 0.21 -0.19
CA ILE A 86 6.75 1.49 0.11
C ILE A 86 7.39 1.47 1.49
N GLY A 87 6.82 0.76 2.47
CA GLY A 87 7.47 0.62 3.77
C GLY A 87 8.83 -0.07 3.71
N THR A 88 9.13 -0.84 2.65
CA THR A 88 10.48 -1.38 2.44
C THR A 88 11.52 -0.29 2.13
N GLU A 89 11.10 0.84 1.55
CA GLU A 89 11.98 1.92 1.11
C GLU A 89 12.79 2.53 2.25
N ALA A 90 12.25 2.52 3.47
CA ALA A 90 12.95 2.96 4.67
C ALA A 90 14.21 2.12 4.98
N PHE A 91 14.26 0.85 4.55
CA PHE A 91 15.35 -0.08 4.86
C PHE A 91 16.20 -0.44 3.64
N ILE A 92 15.76 -0.11 2.42
CA ILE A 92 16.53 -0.36 1.19
C ILE A 92 17.94 0.26 1.25
N PRO A 93 18.14 1.53 1.66
CA PRO A 93 19.48 2.10 1.76
C PRO A 93 20.34 1.46 2.85
N LEU A 94 19.72 0.95 3.92
CA LEU A 94 20.42 0.20 4.96
C LEU A 94 20.99 -1.09 4.38
N PHE A 95 20.19 -1.88 3.66
CA PHE A 95 20.67 -3.09 3.00
C PHE A 95 21.71 -2.80 1.92
N GLY A 96 21.55 -1.71 1.17
CA GLY A 96 22.56 -1.26 0.21
C GLY A 96 23.93 -1.03 0.84
N GLN A 97 23.96 -0.40 2.01
CA GLN A 97 25.19 -0.11 2.75
C GLN A 97 25.75 -1.36 3.43
N GLU A 98 24.94 -2.05 4.22
CA GLU A 98 25.40 -3.14 5.09
C GLU A 98 25.66 -4.45 4.32
N ILE A 99 24.84 -4.78 3.33
CA ILE A 99 24.99 -6.01 2.54
C ILE A 99 25.84 -5.74 1.30
N GLY A 100 25.58 -4.62 0.62
CA GLY A 100 26.23 -4.27 -0.64
C GLY A 100 27.54 -3.50 -0.52
N GLY A 101 27.91 -3.02 0.67
CA GLY A 101 29.08 -2.16 0.88
C GLY A 101 29.00 -0.83 0.13
N LEU A 102 27.79 -0.40 -0.25
CA LEU A 102 27.60 0.82 -1.03
C LEU A 102 27.81 2.06 -0.16
N ILE A 103 28.36 3.12 -0.76
CA ILE A 103 28.37 4.43 -0.11
C ILE A 103 26.92 4.96 0.06
N PRO A 104 26.63 5.79 1.08
CA PRO A 104 25.28 6.26 1.38
C PRO A 104 24.54 6.86 0.18
N PHE A 105 25.25 7.58 -0.69
CA PHE A 105 24.68 8.18 -1.90
C PHE A 105 24.11 7.13 -2.87
N VAL A 106 24.86 6.07 -3.17
CA VAL A 106 24.44 5.03 -4.12
C VAL A 106 23.35 4.15 -3.50
N ALA A 107 23.44 3.88 -2.20
CA ALA A 107 22.41 3.14 -1.47
C ALA A 107 21.06 3.90 -1.46
N GLY A 108 21.08 5.22 -1.32
CA GLY A 108 19.88 6.05 -1.45
C GLY A 108 19.25 6.01 -2.85
N LEU A 109 20.07 5.82 -3.90
CA LEU A 109 19.59 5.73 -5.27
C LEU A 109 18.75 4.46 -5.56
N LEU A 110 18.89 3.42 -4.72
CA LEU A 110 18.03 2.23 -4.81
C LEU A 110 16.55 2.56 -4.52
N GLY A 111 16.29 3.41 -3.51
CA GLY A 111 14.93 3.93 -3.26
C GLY A 111 14.44 4.80 -4.41
N ALA A 112 15.33 5.63 -4.99
CA ALA A 112 15.01 6.41 -6.17
C ALA A 112 14.59 5.52 -7.36
N ALA A 113 15.15 4.33 -7.53
CA ALA A 113 14.75 3.40 -8.60
C ALA A 113 13.29 2.95 -8.47
N LEU A 114 12.85 2.64 -7.24
CA LEU A 114 11.45 2.35 -6.93
C LEU A 114 10.56 3.56 -7.24
N SER A 115 10.98 4.74 -6.77
CA SER A 115 10.31 6.02 -7.00
C SER A 115 10.35 6.52 -8.47
N LEU A 116 11.22 5.97 -9.31
CA LEU A 116 11.20 6.21 -10.75
C LEU A 116 10.25 5.24 -11.45
N GLY A 117 10.25 3.98 -11.02
CA GLY A 117 9.38 2.92 -11.56
C GLY A 117 7.91 3.29 -11.50
N TRP A 118 7.41 3.72 -10.34
CA TRP A 118 6.01 4.12 -10.21
C TRP A 118 5.67 5.38 -11.04
N SER A 119 6.54 6.38 -11.09
CA SER A 119 6.29 7.67 -11.75
C SER A 119 6.22 7.49 -13.27
N LEU A 120 7.18 6.76 -13.82
CA LEU A 120 7.23 6.51 -15.25
C LEU A 120 6.05 5.65 -15.70
N THR A 121 5.71 4.61 -14.96
CA THR A 121 4.55 3.76 -15.31
C THR A 121 3.23 4.50 -15.16
N GLN A 122 3.04 5.32 -14.12
CA GLN A 122 1.85 6.16 -14.00
C GLN A 122 1.70 7.10 -15.20
N PHE A 123 2.80 7.72 -15.64
CA PHE A 123 2.79 8.57 -16.82
C PHE A 123 2.40 7.79 -18.08
N LEU A 124 2.98 6.60 -18.29
CA LEU A 124 2.70 5.76 -19.45
C LEU A 124 1.28 5.19 -19.46
N THR A 125 0.71 4.87 -18.30
CA THR A 125 -0.63 4.26 -18.20
C THR A 125 -1.76 5.26 -17.97
N ALA A 126 -1.44 6.54 -17.69
CA ALA A 126 -2.43 7.59 -17.46
C ALA A 126 -3.49 7.68 -18.57
N ASN A 127 -3.08 7.47 -19.83
CA ASN A 127 -3.98 7.55 -20.97
C ASN A 127 -4.75 6.25 -21.29
N ALA A 128 -4.67 5.23 -20.42
CA ALA A 128 -5.45 4.02 -20.58
C ALA A 128 -6.94 4.27 -20.32
N THR A 129 -7.74 4.35 -21.38
CA THR A 129 -9.17 4.67 -21.32
C THR A 129 -10.07 3.42 -21.31
N GLY A 130 -9.62 2.31 -21.88
CA GLY A 130 -10.41 1.08 -21.95
C GLY A 130 -10.66 0.44 -20.57
N ILE A 131 -11.91 0.06 -20.29
CA ILE A 131 -12.30 -0.63 -19.04
C ILE A 131 -11.45 -1.89 -18.83
N ARG A 132 -11.26 -2.71 -19.87
CA ARG A 132 -10.42 -3.92 -19.78
C ARG A 132 -8.98 -3.61 -19.41
N SER A 133 -8.39 -2.57 -20.01
CA SER A 133 -7.02 -2.14 -19.71
C SER A 133 -6.88 -1.66 -18.27
N ARG A 134 -7.80 -0.82 -17.78
CA ARG A 134 -7.81 -0.36 -16.38
C ARG A 134 -7.95 -1.52 -15.39
N ARG A 135 -8.86 -2.46 -15.67
CA ARG A 135 -9.05 -3.65 -14.85
C ARG A 135 -7.80 -4.52 -14.78
N ALA A 136 -7.14 -4.72 -15.93
CA ALA A 136 -5.90 -5.45 -16.02
C ALA A 136 -4.79 -4.77 -15.20
N LEU A 137 -4.59 -3.47 -15.41
CA LEU A 137 -3.56 -2.69 -14.71
C LEU A 137 -3.71 -2.74 -13.19
N ILE A 138 -4.93 -2.60 -12.67
CA ILE A 138 -5.22 -2.73 -11.23
C ILE A 138 -4.94 -4.15 -10.73
N ALA A 139 -5.36 -5.18 -11.47
CA ALA A 139 -5.17 -6.57 -11.05
C ALA A 139 -3.70 -7.03 -11.14
N PHE A 140 -2.95 -6.55 -12.13
CA PHE A 140 -1.54 -6.90 -12.34
C PHE A 140 -0.59 -6.09 -11.46
N GLY A 141 -0.95 -4.87 -11.05
CA GLY A 141 -0.11 -4.01 -10.23
C GLY A 141 0.52 -4.73 -9.03
N PRO A 142 -0.27 -5.27 -8.08
CA PRO A 142 0.27 -5.98 -6.92
C PRO A 142 1.11 -7.22 -7.26
N LEU A 143 0.84 -7.88 -8.38
CA LEU A 143 1.63 -9.03 -8.82
C LEU A 143 3.04 -8.59 -9.22
N VAL A 144 3.13 -7.50 -9.98
CA VAL A 144 4.40 -6.91 -10.42
C VAL A 144 5.20 -6.42 -9.21
N VAL A 145 4.53 -5.81 -8.23
CA VAL A 145 5.14 -5.44 -6.94
C VAL A 145 5.72 -6.67 -6.23
N ALA A 146 4.92 -7.72 -6.07
CA ALA A 146 5.31 -8.94 -5.38
C ALA A 146 6.53 -9.60 -6.05
N LEU A 147 6.53 -9.68 -7.39
CA LEU A 147 7.63 -10.24 -8.15
C LEU A 147 8.90 -9.39 -8.02
N GLY A 148 8.78 -8.06 -8.07
CA GLY A 148 9.91 -7.15 -7.87
C GLY A 148 10.55 -7.31 -6.48
N LEU A 149 9.73 -7.32 -5.42
CA LEU A 149 10.21 -7.52 -4.04
C LEU A 149 10.79 -8.91 -3.81
N ALA A 150 10.14 -9.97 -4.32
CA ALA A 150 10.64 -11.33 -4.20
C ALA A 150 11.97 -11.50 -4.94
N ALA A 151 12.09 -10.95 -6.16
CA ALA A 151 13.34 -10.99 -6.92
C ALA A 151 14.46 -10.20 -6.22
N TYR A 152 14.15 -9.01 -5.68
CA TYR A 152 15.10 -8.25 -4.88
C TYR A 152 15.55 -9.04 -3.65
N GLY A 153 14.62 -9.71 -2.96
CA GLY A 153 14.90 -10.59 -1.83
C GLY A 153 15.81 -11.77 -2.21
N LEU A 154 15.50 -12.50 -3.29
CA LEU A 154 16.30 -13.63 -3.77
C LEU A 154 17.72 -13.24 -4.20
N LEU A 155 17.95 -11.96 -4.52
CA LEU A 155 19.27 -11.44 -4.86
C LEU A 155 20.11 -11.08 -3.64
N GLN A 156 19.51 -10.97 -2.44
CA GLN A 156 20.24 -10.66 -1.22
C GLN A 156 21.16 -11.81 -0.82
N ARG A 157 22.44 -11.50 -0.69
CA ARG A 157 23.50 -12.44 -0.31
C ARG A 157 24.68 -11.65 0.21
N GLU A 158 25.50 -12.28 1.05
CA GLU A 158 26.76 -11.69 1.50
C GLU A 158 27.71 -11.46 0.30
N GLY A 159 28.38 -10.29 0.29
CA GLY A 159 29.36 -9.94 -0.75
C GLY A 159 28.79 -10.00 -2.18
N PRO A 160 27.67 -9.29 -2.49
CA PRO A 160 27.07 -9.34 -3.81
C PRO A 160 28.02 -8.75 -4.86
N SER A 161 28.06 -9.35 -6.04
CA SER A 161 28.82 -8.80 -7.16
C SER A 161 28.16 -7.53 -7.71
N THR A 162 28.91 -6.72 -8.46
CA THR A 162 28.39 -5.50 -9.11
C THR A 162 27.17 -5.78 -9.98
N LEU A 163 27.13 -6.95 -10.63
CA LEU A 163 25.97 -7.37 -11.42
C LEU A 163 24.72 -7.58 -10.54
N VAL A 164 24.87 -8.20 -9.38
CA VAL A 164 23.76 -8.40 -8.43
C VAL A 164 23.23 -7.05 -7.94
N ILE A 165 24.12 -6.11 -7.64
CA ILE A 165 23.73 -4.75 -7.26
C ILE A 165 22.99 -4.04 -8.41
N ALA A 166 23.46 -4.17 -9.66
CA ALA A 166 22.74 -3.62 -10.80
C ALA A 166 21.33 -4.23 -10.95
N LEU A 167 21.18 -5.53 -10.70
CA LEU A 167 19.87 -6.20 -10.70
C LEU A 167 18.97 -5.74 -9.55
N TRP A 168 19.51 -5.26 -8.43
CA TRP A 168 18.70 -4.63 -7.38
C TRP A 168 17.95 -3.39 -7.89
N PHE A 169 18.60 -2.53 -8.67
CA PHE A 169 17.94 -1.38 -9.29
C PHE A 169 16.79 -1.82 -10.21
N VAL A 170 17.00 -2.86 -11.01
CA VAL A 170 15.98 -3.38 -11.94
C VAL A 170 14.78 -3.96 -11.18
N THR A 171 15.03 -4.75 -10.14
CA THR A 171 13.98 -5.39 -9.35
C THR A 171 13.17 -4.39 -8.52
N LEU A 172 13.83 -3.35 -7.97
CA LEU A 172 13.15 -2.25 -7.28
C LEU A 172 12.39 -1.34 -8.24
N PHE A 173 12.92 -1.05 -9.42
CA PHE A 173 12.19 -0.35 -10.48
C PHE A 173 10.94 -1.14 -10.87
N LEU A 174 11.04 -2.46 -11.03
CA LEU A 174 9.90 -3.33 -11.31
C LEU A 174 8.88 -3.29 -10.17
N ALA A 175 9.31 -3.34 -8.91
CA ALA A 175 8.43 -3.20 -7.77
C ALA A 175 7.67 -1.86 -7.80
N GLY A 176 8.38 -0.75 -8.06
CA GLY A 176 7.78 0.57 -8.25
C GLY A 176 6.78 0.61 -9.41
N ALA A 177 7.14 0.04 -10.56
CA ALA A 177 6.27 -0.05 -11.74
C ALA A 177 4.91 -0.69 -11.42
N GLY A 178 4.88 -1.74 -10.59
CA GLY A 178 3.64 -2.37 -10.15
C GLY A 178 2.72 -1.42 -9.36
N ILE A 179 3.29 -0.55 -8.53
CA ILE A 179 2.52 0.48 -7.81
C ILE A 179 1.91 1.47 -8.81
N GLY A 180 2.70 1.91 -9.79
CA GLY A 180 2.25 2.87 -10.79
C GLY A 180 1.16 2.35 -11.73
N PHE A 181 1.14 1.05 -12.02
CA PHE A 181 0.03 0.41 -12.75
C PHE A 181 -1.29 0.45 -11.98
N GLY A 182 -1.28 0.38 -10.64
CA GLY A 182 -2.52 0.33 -9.87
C GLY A 182 -3.04 1.73 -9.50
N PHE A 183 -2.16 2.56 -8.96
CA PHE A 183 -2.57 3.70 -8.13
C PHE A 183 -3.45 4.76 -8.83
N PRO A 184 -3.12 5.27 -10.04
CA PRO A 184 -3.97 6.26 -10.71
C PRO A 184 -5.36 5.71 -11.03
N HIS A 185 -5.43 4.44 -11.43
CA HIS A 185 -6.68 3.81 -11.81
C HIS A 185 -7.55 3.46 -10.59
N LEU A 186 -6.94 3.17 -9.44
CA LEU A 186 -7.64 3.03 -8.16
C LEU A 186 -8.27 4.35 -7.71
N THR A 187 -7.55 5.47 -7.85
CA THR A 187 -8.10 6.81 -7.57
C THR A 187 -9.28 7.14 -8.48
N VAL A 188 -9.15 6.85 -9.78
CA VAL A 188 -10.27 7.05 -10.72
C VAL A 188 -11.44 6.12 -10.43
N ALA A 189 -11.19 4.86 -10.04
CA ALA A 189 -12.24 3.93 -9.63
C ALA A 189 -12.98 4.39 -8.36
N ALA A 190 -12.27 5.03 -7.43
CA ALA A 190 -12.88 5.63 -6.24
C ALA A 190 -13.72 6.86 -6.61
N LEU A 191 -13.22 7.73 -7.50
CA LEU A 191 -13.97 8.88 -8.01
C LEU A 191 -15.28 8.45 -8.68
N SER A 192 -15.24 7.40 -9.50
CA SER A 192 -16.40 6.88 -10.23
C SER A 192 -17.23 5.86 -9.43
N SER A 193 -17.16 5.88 -8.10
CA SER A 193 -17.83 4.88 -7.25
C SER A 193 -19.30 5.22 -6.93
N THR A 194 -19.74 6.43 -7.25
CA THR A 194 -21.08 6.96 -7.02
C THR A 194 -21.42 7.97 -8.12
N THR A 195 -22.71 8.26 -8.33
CA THR A 195 -23.19 9.31 -9.25
C THR A 195 -23.14 10.70 -8.63
N ASP A 196 -23.04 10.78 -7.29
CA ASP A 196 -22.85 12.04 -6.57
C ASP A 196 -21.38 12.50 -6.68
N GLU A 197 -21.16 13.62 -7.34
CA GLU A 197 -19.83 14.18 -7.59
C GLU A 197 -19.07 14.54 -6.30
N GLU A 198 -19.77 15.00 -5.26
CA GLU A 198 -19.16 15.37 -3.99
C GLU A 198 -18.69 14.13 -3.22
N GLU A 199 -19.52 13.10 -3.16
CA GLU A 199 -19.17 11.83 -2.52
C GLU A 199 -18.09 11.07 -3.29
N GLY A 200 -18.09 11.14 -4.63
CA GLY A 200 -17.04 10.59 -5.47
C GLY A 200 -15.69 11.28 -5.22
N ALA A 201 -15.68 12.61 -5.14
CA ALA A 201 -14.48 13.38 -4.81
C ALA A 201 -13.93 13.05 -3.41
N LYS A 202 -14.81 12.90 -2.40
CA LYS A 202 -14.43 12.42 -1.07
C LYS A 202 -13.83 11.02 -1.11
N ALA A 203 -14.40 10.11 -1.91
CA ALA A 203 -13.88 8.76 -2.07
C ALA A 203 -12.49 8.73 -2.70
N ALA A 204 -12.25 9.56 -3.72
CA ALA A 204 -10.92 9.72 -4.33
C ALA A 204 -9.90 10.33 -3.35
N ALA A 205 -10.28 11.35 -2.57
CA ALA A 205 -9.41 11.94 -1.56
C ALA A 205 -9.04 10.94 -0.45
N ALA A 206 -9.98 10.07 -0.07
CA ALA A 206 -9.75 9.01 0.91
C ALA A 206 -8.74 7.96 0.44
N VAL A 207 -8.51 7.78 -0.88
CA VAL A 207 -7.43 6.91 -1.40
C VAL A 207 -6.07 7.33 -0.85
N ASN A 208 -5.72 8.61 -0.97
CA ASN A 208 -4.45 9.13 -0.47
C ASN A 208 -4.36 9.03 1.06
N THR A 209 -5.49 9.19 1.75
CA THR A 209 -5.54 9.04 3.20
C THR A 209 -5.25 7.60 3.63
N VAL A 210 -5.94 6.62 3.04
CA VAL A 210 -5.68 5.18 3.25
C VAL A 210 -4.23 4.84 2.96
N PHE A 211 -3.69 5.38 1.86
CA PHE A 211 -2.31 5.17 1.47
C PHE A 211 -1.32 5.63 2.54
N ILE A 212 -1.43 6.87 3.04
CA ILE A 212 -0.54 7.39 4.10
C ILE A 212 -0.65 6.55 5.37
N ILE A 213 -1.88 6.19 5.77
CA ILE A 213 -2.13 5.34 6.94
C ILE A 213 -1.44 3.98 6.77
N ALA A 214 -1.67 3.31 5.65
CA ALA A 214 -1.09 2.00 5.38
C ALA A 214 0.44 2.05 5.28
N SER A 215 0.99 3.10 4.68
CA SER A 215 2.45 3.33 4.62
C SER A 215 3.08 3.46 6.00
N ALA A 216 2.41 4.14 6.94
CA ALA A 216 2.88 4.26 8.31
C ALA A 216 2.93 2.91 9.03
N PHE A 217 1.87 2.10 8.91
CA PHE A 217 1.85 0.72 9.44
C PHE A 217 2.89 -0.16 8.78
N SER A 218 3.06 -0.03 7.46
CA SER A 218 4.05 -0.78 6.71
C SER A 218 5.46 -0.48 7.19
N ALA A 219 5.84 0.79 7.33
CA ALA A 219 7.15 1.19 7.83
C ALA A 219 7.40 0.68 9.25
N ALA A 220 6.39 0.75 10.13
CA ALA A 220 6.47 0.21 11.48
C ALA A 220 6.68 -1.31 11.49
N LEU A 221 5.89 -2.06 10.71
CA LEU A 221 6.04 -3.51 10.58
C LEU A 221 7.39 -3.88 9.95
N ALA A 222 7.85 -3.11 8.97
CA ALA A 222 9.13 -3.34 8.33
C ALA A 222 10.28 -3.27 9.35
N GLY A 223 10.24 -2.29 10.25
CA GLY A 223 11.20 -2.19 11.35
C GLY A 223 11.18 -3.39 12.30
N VAL A 224 9.99 -3.91 12.63
CA VAL A 224 9.85 -5.13 13.42
C VAL A 224 10.48 -6.33 12.69
N LEU A 225 10.17 -6.51 11.41
CA LEU A 225 10.70 -7.63 10.61
C LEU A 225 12.22 -7.57 10.49
N VAL A 226 12.79 -6.38 10.29
CA VAL A 226 14.24 -6.20 10.26
C VAL A 226 14.87 -6.51 11.61
N ASN A 227 14.26 -6.07 12.72
CA ASN A 227 14.83 -6.31 14.05
C ASN A 227 14.78 -7.79 14.48
N ILE A 228 13.86 -8.60 13.97
CA ILE A 228 13.76 -10.03 14.31
C ILE A 228 15.03 -10.80 13.96
N SER A 229 15.66 -10.48 12.83
CA SER A 229 16.85 -11.18 12.34
C SER A 229 18.14 -10.41 12.64
N ALA A 230 18.07 -9.23 13.27
CA ALA A 230 19.26 -8.47 13.62
C ALA A 230 20.19 -9.25 14.56
N PRO A 231 21.53 -9.19 14.38
CA PRO A 231 22.27 -8.32 13.45
C PRO A 231 22.49 -8.90 12.04
N ASP A 232 21.90 -10.04 11.69
CA ASP A 232 22.00 -10.61 10.34
C ASP A 232 21.15 -9.80 9.35
N TYR A 233 21.79 -8.90 8.60
CA TYR A 233 21.13 -8.04 7.63
C TYR A 233 20.59 -8.80 6.42
N VAL A 234 21.24 -9.90 6.00
CA VAL A 234 20.75 -10.72 4.87
C VAL A 234 19.47 -11.44 5.30
N GLY A 235 19.45 -12.06 6.48
CA GLY A 235 18.24 -12.63 7.06
C GLY A 235 17.13 -11.61 7.29
N SER A 236 17.49 -10.39 7.71
CA SER A 236 16.55 -9.27 7.88
C SER A 236 15.93 -8.84 6.56
N ALA A 237 16.74 -8.72 5.51
CA ALA A 237 16.27 -8.37 4.17
C ALA A 237 15.35 -9.45 3.60
N HIS A 238 15.73 -10.73 3.72
CA HIS A 238 14.88 -11.85 3.31
C HIS A 238 13.53 -11.84 4.03
N LEU A 239 13.53 -11.70 5.36
CA LEU A 239 12.30 -11.70 6.15
C LEU A 239 11.37 -10.55 5.75
N LEU A 240 11.90 -9.32 5.67
CA LEU A 240 11.12 -8.15 5.23
C LEU A 240 10.56 -8.35 3.81
N LEU A 241 11.43 -8.66 2.85
CA LEU A 241 11.10 -8.67 1.43
C LEU A 241 10.15 -9.81 1.09
N PHE A 242 10.33 -11.01 1.65
CA PHE A 242 9.43 -12.13 1.38
C PHE A 242 8.09 -12.01 2.09
N VAL A 243 8.04 -11.46 3.31
CA VAL A 243 6.74 -11.19 3.96
C VAL A 243 5.96 -10.16 3.16
N PHE A 244 6.59 -9.07 2.73
CA PHE A 244 5.90 -8.03 1.97
C PHE A 244 5.57 -8.47 0.54
N ALA A 245 6.42 -9.28 -0.09
CA ALA A 245 6.09 -9.96 -1.35
C ALA A 245 4.88 -10.90 -1.17
N GLY A 246 4.79 -11.63 -0.06
CA GLY A 246 3.64 -12.49 0.25
C GLY A 246 2.35 -11.69 0.45
N ILE A 247 2.40 -10.59 1.21
CA ILE A 247 1.25 -9.68 1.43
C ILE A 247 0.78 -9.10 0.09
N THR A 248 1.72 -8.64 -0.75
CA THR A 248 1.40 -8.05 -2.07
C THR A 248 0.90 -9.10 -3.07
N ALA A 249 1.43 -10.32 -3.03
CA ALA A 249 0.92 -11.44 -3.81
C ALA A 249 -0.52 -11.81 -3.42
N LEU A 250 -0.84 -11.86 -2.12
CA LEU A 250 -2.22 -12.03 -1.65
C LEU A 250 -3.12 -10.85 -2.07
N GLY A 251 -2.55 -9.65 -2.14
CA GLY A 251 -3.16 -8.44 -2.69
C GLY A 251 -3.66 -8.57 -4.12
N THR A 252 -3.12 -9.49 -4.92
CA THR A 252 -3.59 -9.71 -6.29
C THR A 252 -5.03 -10.21 -6.34
N PHE A 253 -5.45 -11.03 -5.37
CA PHE A 253 -6.82 -11.50 -5.25
C PHE A 253 -7.77 -10.36 -4.83
N ILE A 254 -7.31 -9.51 -3.92
CA ILE A 254 -8.02 -8.30 -3.47
C ILE A 254 -8.21 -7.34 -4.66
N ALA A 255 -7.16 -7.13 -5.45
CA ALA A 255 -7.18 -6.24 -6.61
C ALA A 255 -8.08 -6.73 -7.74
N ARG A 256 -8.28 -8.05 -7.88
CA ARG A 256 -9.31 -8.60 -8.76
C ARG A 256 -10.72 -8.21 -8.30
N GLY A 257 -10.99 -8.19 -6.99
CA GLY A 257 -12.25 -7.67 -6.45
C GLY A 257 -12.47 -6.20 -6.80
N ALA A 258 -11.42 -5.38 -6.69
CA ALA A 258 -11.47 -3.97 -7.07
C ALA A 258 -11.72 -3.79 -8.58
N SER A 259 -11.01 -4.54 -9.42
CA SER A 259 -11.12 -4.44 -10.87
C SER A 259 -12.49 -4.88 -11.40
N LEU A 260 -13.08 -5.94 -10.84
CA LEU A 260 -14.41 -6.41 -11.23
C LEU A 260 -15.54 -5.41 -10.93
N GLY A 261 -15.32 -4.46 -10.01
CA GLY A 261 -16.25 -3.38 -9.72
C GLY A 261 -16.31 -2.29 -10.79
N ILE A 262 -15.24 -2.12 -11.57
CA ILE A 262 -15.11 -1.04 -12.54
C ILE A 262 -16.07 -1.28 -13.71
N GLY A 263 -17.05 -0.41 -13.92
CA GLY A 263 -18.03 -0.51 -15.02
C GLY A 263 -19.36 -1.18 -14.65
N LYS A 264 -19.58 -1.56 -13.38
CA LYS A 264 -20.93 -1.95 -12.91
C LYS A 264 -21.89 -0.76 -12.81
N TRP A 265 -21.35 0.44 -12.58
CA TRP A 265 -22.13 1.67 -12.41
C TRP A 265 -22.58 2.29 -13.73
N SER A 266 -21.86 2.06 -14.83
CA SER A 266 -22.26 2.54 -16.16
C SER A 266 -23.39 1.75 -16.80
N SER A 267 -23.68 0.53 -16.32
CA SER A 267 -24.73 -0.34 -16.86
C SER A 267 -26.10 -0.12 -16.22
N THR A 268 -26.17 0.44 -15.02
CA THR A 268 -27.44 0.75 -14.33
C THR A 268 -28.17 1.95 -14.95
N ASP A 269 -27.47 2.84 -15.67
CA ASP A 269 -28.09 4.01 -16.31
C ASP A 269 -28.79 3.72 -17.65
N VAL A 270 -28.48 2.60 -18.30
CA VAL A 270 -29.10 2.26 -19.60
C VAL A 270 -30.45 1.57 -19.43
N SER A 271 -30.71 0.94 -18.28
CA SER A 271 -31.99 0.27 -18.02
C SER A 271 -33.07 1.18 -17.45
N ASP A 272 -32.73 2.33 -16.87
CA ASP A 272 -33.69 3.24 -16.20
C ASP A 272 -34.10 4.44 -17.09
N THR A 273 -33.53 4.55 -18.29
CA THR A 273 -33.84 5.61 -19.27
C THR A 273 -34.68 5.12 -20.46
N SER A 274 -35.09 3.85 -20.45
CA SER A 274 -35.91 3.24 -21.53
C SER A 274 -37.40 3.12 -21.22
N ASP A 275 -37.86 3.56 -20.04
CA ASP A 275 -39.27 3.59 -19.66
C ASP A 275 -39.72 5.04 -19.34
N VAL A 276 -39.62 5.95 -20.31
CA VAL A 276 -40.41 7.20 -20.38
C VAL A 276 -40.77 7.52 -21.84
#